data_AF-A0A9P1A1D5-F1
#
_entry.id   AF-A0A9P1A1D5-F1
#
_cell.length_a   1.000
_cell.length_b   1.000
_cell.length_c   1.000
_cell.angle_alpha   90.00
_cell.angle_beta   90.00
_cell.angle_gamma   90.00
#
_symmetry.space_group_name_H-M   'P 1'
#
loop_
_entity.id
_entity.type
_entity.pdbx_description
1 polymer ?
#
loop_
_entity_poly.entity_id
_entity_poly.type
_entity_poly.pdbx_seq_one_letter_code
_entity_poly.pdbx_strand_id
1 'polypeptide(L)'
;MGRKGNESGPTKWAPVALLVMGLISCTVVYAFMSAALRARSSSARVESLEEESGAEEEGDSIDGCCKGIENLELWGPAVKWGAEFKFNSSADCCKACRSMCSGNSGPCLCDTWVFCGNKEACGSKFGECWLKKQKDTFKPDRQEAGNKTMWTSGIIFGRGEATVAFETKYGTVRVKDLLTKQTIGKGHESAGLYILDTSITKAIA
;
A
#
# COMPACT_ATOMS: atom_id res chain seq x y z
N MET A 1 -24.89 83.45 -0.54
CA MET A 1 -23.74 82.63 -0.10
C MET A 1 -24.22 81.55 0.84
N GLY A 2 -24.15 80.28 0.42
CA GLY A 2 -24.51 79.14 1.28
C GLY A 2 -23.66 77.94 0.89
N ARG A 3 -22.65 77.65 1.70
CA ARG A 3 -21.77 76.48 1.62
C ARG A 3 -22.62 75.21 1.73
N LYS A 4 -22.38 74.18 0.91
CA LYS A 4 -22.93 72.84 1.13
C LYS A 4 -21.80 71.81 1.15
N GLY A 5 -21.86 71.00 2.21
CA GLY A 5 -20.76 70.27 2.82
C GLY A 5 -20.24 69.09 2.02
N ASN A 6 -18.98 68.78 2.32
CA ASN A 6 -18.29 67.57 1.96
C ASN A 6 -18.86 66.43 2.84
N GLU A 7 -19.52 65.43 2.25
CA GLU A 7 -19.94 64.22 2.96
C GLU A 7 -19.31 62.98 2.33
N SER A 8 -18.32 62.44 3.04
CA SER A 8 -17.63 61.18 2.75
C SER A 8 -18.48 60.00 3.22
N GLY A 9 -19.11 59.28 2.29
CA GLY A 9 -19.87 58.05 2.56
C GLY A 9 -18.95 56.84 2.87
N PRO A 10 -19.47 55.79 3.54
CA PRO A 10 -18.68 54.66 4.00
C PRO A 10 -18.12 53.86 2.81
N THR A 11 -16.80 53.74 2.79
CA THR A 11 -15.98 53.11 1.75
C THR A 11 -16.45 51.68 1.46
N LYS A 12 -17.09 51.47 0.31
CA LYS A 12 -17.55 50.15 -0.21
C LYS A 12 -16.44 49.08 -0.29
N TRP A 13 -15.18 49.50 -0.13
CA TRP A 13 -13.99 48.64 -0.13
C TRP A 13 -13.63 48.06 1.24
N ALA A 14 -14.22 48.56 2.33
CA ALA A 14 -13.94 48.07 3.69
C ALA A 14 -14.26 46.58 3.90
N PRO A 15 -15.43 46.03 3.49
CA PRO A 15 -15.71 44.61 3.68
C PRO A 15 -14.83 43.71 2.78
N VAL A 16 -14.50 44.19 1.58
CA VAL A 16 -13.61 43.47 0.65
C VAL A 16 -12.18 43.43 1.21
N ALA A 17 -11.69 44.55 1.75
CA ALA A 17 -10.38 44.62 2.39
C ALA A 17 -10.28 43.68 3.60
N LEU A 18 -11.34 43.60 4.43
CA LEU A 18 -11.37 42.69 5.58
C LEU A 18 -11.34 41.21 5.16
N LEU A 19 -12.07 40.84 4.10
CA LEU A 19 -12.02 39.48 3.56
C LEU A 19 -10.64 39.11 3.02
N VAL A 20 -10.00 40.03 2.27
CA VAL A 20 -8.66 39.81 1.74
C VAL A 20 -7.63 39.68 2.87
N MET A 21 -7.71 40.52 3.90
CA MET A 21 -6.83 40.41 5.08
C MET A 21 -7.04 39.09 5.82
N GLY A 22 -8.29 38.61 5.92
CA GLY A 22 -8.61 37.30 6.51
C GLY A 22 -8.01 36.14 5.73
N LEU A 23 -8.13 36.16 4.39
CA LEU A 23 -7.56 35.12 3.53
C LEU A 23 -6.02 35.11 3.59
N ILE A 24 -5.38 36.28 3.57
CA ILE A 24 -3.92 36.39 3.69
C ILE A 24 -3.44 35.90 5.06
N SER A 25 -4.15 36.24 6.13
CA SER A 25 -3.84 35.73 7.47
C SER A 25 -3.93 34.20 7.51
N CYS A 26 -5.00 33.63 6.93
CA CYS A 26 -5.22 32.19 6.91
C CYS A 26 -4.14 31.43 6.12
N THR A 27 -3.71 31.96 4.96
CA THR A 27 -2.65 31.34 4.15
C THR A 27 -1.29 31.38 4.85
N VAL A 28 -0.96 32.47 5.53
CA VAL A 28 0.29 32.56 6.31
C VAL A 28 0.30 31.55 7.46
N VAL A 29 -0.80 31.44 8.22
CA VAL A 29 -0.91 30.44 9.31
C VAL A 29 -0.80 29.01 8.76
N TYR A 30 -1.49 28.72 7.65
CA TYR A 30 -1.42 27.40 7.01
C TYR A 30 0.01 27.06 6.55
N ALA A 31 0.73 28.02 5.96
CA ALA A 31 2.11 27.84 5.52
C ALA A 31 3.05 27.56 6.70
N PHE A 32 2.93 28.31 7.81
CA PHE A 32 3.74 28.09 9.01
C PHE A 32 3.45 26.75 9.67
N MET A 33 2.18 26.35 9.81
CA MET A 33 1.81 25.05 10.37
C MET A 33 2.29 23.89 9.49
N SER A 34 2.18 24.03 8.16
CA SER A 34 2.71 23.06 7.21
C SER A 34 4.23 22.94 7.29
N ALA A 35 4.95 24.06 7.47
CA ALA A 35 6.39 24.06 7.65
C ALA A 35 6.81 23.41 8.98
N ALA A 36 6.08 23.66 10.08
CA ALA A 36 6.36 23.05 11.38
C ALA A 36 6.11 21.53 11.38
N LEU A 37 5.04 21.07 10.73
CA LEU A 37 4.75 19.64 10.54
C LEU A 37 5.80 18.97 9.64
N ARG A 38 6.21 19.65 8.57
CA ARG A 38 7.27 19.17 7.67
C ARG A 38 8.64 19.13 8.36
N ALA A 39 8.96 20.12 9.20
CA ALA A 39 10.18 20.15 10.01
C ALA A 39 10.19 19.04 11.09
N ARG A 40 9.02 18.72 11.66
CA ARG A 40 8.90 17.60 12.60
C ARG A 40 8.99 16.24 11.89
N SER A 41 8.57 16.16 10.62
CA SER A 41 8.83 15.01 9.76
C SER A 41 10.30 14.89 9.34
N SER A 42 11.02 16.01 9.14
CA SER A 42 12.43 15.99 8.77
C SER A 42 13.36 15.70 9.96
N SER A 43 12.99 16.09 11.18
CA SER A 43 13.74 15.72 12.40
C SER A 43 13.71 14.21 12.70
N ALA A 44 12.80 13.46 12.07
CA ALA A 44 12.73 12.00 12.17
C ALA A 44 13.49 11.28 11.03
N ARG A 45 14.21 12.00 10.17
CA ARG A 45 15.05 11.42 9.10
C ARG A 45 16.47 11.99 9.16
N VAL A 46 17.32 11.33 9.95
CA VAL A 46 18.79 11.25 9.75
C VAL A 46 19.15 9.88 10.32
N GLU A 47 19.45 8.85 9.52
CA GLU A 47 20.80 8.42 9.10
C GLU A 47 20.58 7.33 8.01
N SER A 48 20.86 7.49 6.72
CA SER A 48 22.19 7.40 6.11
C SER A 48 22.09 7.65 4.57
N LEU A 49 22.99 8.53 4.12
CA LEU A 49 23.73 8.73 2.84
C LEU A 49 23.50 7.72 1.69
N GLU A 50 23.66 8.01 0.39
CA GLU A 50 23.93 9.17 -0.48
C GLU A 50 23.69 8.70 -1.94
N GLU A 51 23.51 9.66 -2.86
CA GLU A 51 23.20 9.56 -4.30
C GLU A 51 24.29 8.80 -5.11
N GLU A 52 24.08 8.17 -6.26
CA GLU A 52 23.52 8.59 -7.56
C GLU A 52 22.97 7.35 -8.32
N SER A 53 22.23 7.34 -9.42
CA SER A 53 22.12 8.22 -10.59
C SER A 53 20.84 7.81 -11.34
N GLY A 54 20.28 8.74 -12.12
CA GLY A 54 18.95 8.63 -12.69
C GLY A 54 18.74 7.56 -13.76
N ALA A 55 17.55 6.96 -13.73
CA ALA A 55 16.69 6.78 -14.89
C ALA A 55 15.27 6.54 -14.36
N GLU A 56 14.33 7.35 -14.85
CA GLU A 56 12.91 7.28 -14.52
C GLU A 56 12.32 5.96 -15.02
N GLU A 57 12.04 5.04 -14.09
CA GLU A 57 11.03 4.00 -14.21
C GLU A 57 10.26 4.02 -12.89
N GLU A 58 8.93 4.13 -12.97
CA GLU A 58 7.99 4.18 -11.85
C GLU A 58 8.02 2.85 -11.08
N GLY A 59 9.05 2.68 -10.27
CA GLY A 59 9.32 1.50 -9.46
C GLY A 59 8.54 1.56 -8.15
N ASP A 60 7.44 0.81 -8.10
CA ASP A 60 6.85 0.27 -6.87
C ASP A 60 7.98 -0.14 -5.90
N SER A 61 8.13 0.59 -4.80
CA SER A 61 9.25 0.45 -3.88
C SER A 61 9.41 -1.00 -3.42
N ILE A 62 10.45 -1.66 -3.94
CA ILE A 62 10.66 -3.12 -3.94
C ILE A 62 10.90 -3.72 -2.54
N ASP A 63 11.05 -2.90 -1.50
CA ASP A 63 11.48 -3.38 -0.17
C ASP A 63 10.35 -3.81 0.78
N GLY A 64 9.08 -3.59 0.42
CA GLY A 64 7.94 -3.90 1.31
C GLY A 64 7.22 -5.23 1.09
N CYS A 65 7.20 -5.76 -0.14
CA CYS A 65 6.26 -6.81 -0.56
C CYS A 65 6.62 -8.23 -0.07
N CYS A 66 7.90 -8.52 0.12
CA CYS A 66 8.39 -9.88 0.39
C CYS A 66 8.62 -10.19 1.88
N LYS A 67 7.63 -9.87 2.72
CA LYS A 67 7.60 -10.27 4.13
C LYS A 67 6.71 -11.50 4.31
N GLY A 68 7.32 -12.64 4.65
CA GLY A 68 6.59 -13.86 4.99
C GLY A 68 6.13 -13.90 6.44
N ILE A 69 5.19 -14.79 6.74
CA ILE A 69 4.75 -15.12 8.09
C ILE A 69 5.46 -16.41 8.51
N GLU A 70 6.16 -16.36 9.63
CA GLU A 70 6.82 -17.53 10.23
C GLU A 70 5.81 -18.50 10.82
N ASN A 71 6.20 -19.77 10.93
CA ASN A 71 5.36 -20.85 11.44
C ASN A 71 4.01 -20.92 10.72
N LEU A 72 4.04 -20.75 9.40
CA LEU A 72 2.87 -20.83 8.55
C LEU A 72 3.16 -21.67 7.32
N GLU A 73 2.35 -22.70 7.10
CA GLU A 73 2.33 -23.45 5.85
C GLU A 73 1.04 -23.15 5.08
N LEU A 74 1.19 -22.49 3.93
CA LEU A 74 0.12 -22.32 2.95
C LEU A 74 0.12 -23.49 1.98
N TRP A 75 -1.01 -24.18 1.91
CA TRP A 75 -1.24 -25.33 1.06
C TRP A 75 -1.62 -24.91 -0.35
N GLY A 76 -1.49 -25.85 -1.28
CA GLY A 76 -1.81 -25.62 -2.69
C GLY A 76 -0.91 -26.43 -3.62
N PRO A 77 -1.35 -26.62 -4.88
CA PRO A 77 -0.57 -27.26 -5.92
C PRO A 77 0.76 -26.53 -6.13
N ALA A 78 1.85 -27.30 -6.21
CA ALA A 78 3.16 -26.77 -6.51
C ALA A 78 3.27 -26.44 -8.01
N VAL A 79 3.64 -25.19 -8.32
CA VAL A 79 4.10 -24.80 -9.66
C VAL A 79 5.61 -24.93 -9.80
N LYS A 80 6.34 -24.97 -8.66
CA LYS A 80 7.75 -25.36 -8.61
C LYS A 80 8.04 -26.14 -7.33
N TRP A 81 8.67 -27.30 -7.49
CA TRP A 81 9.00 -28.23 -6.40
C TRP A 81 10.22 -27.75 -5.62
N GLY A 82 10.11 -27.67 -4.29
CA GLY A 82 11.17 -27.12 -3.44
C GLY A 82 12.41 -28.01 -3.29
N ALA A 83 12.26 -29.33 -3.52
CA ALA A 83 13.39 -30.28 -3.42
C ALA A 83 14.58 -29.90 -4.32
N GLU A 84 14.28 -29.36 -5.52
CA GLU A 84 15.27 -28.93 -6.52
C GLU A 84 15.36 -27.40 -6.64
N PHE A 85 14.55 -26.67 -5.87
CA PHE A 85 14.46 -25.22 -5.94
C PHE A 85 14.72 -24.61 -4.57
N LYS A 86 15.97 -24.17 -4.37
CA LYS A 86 16.46 -23.71 -3.06
C LYS A 86 16.96 -22.27 -3.09
N PHE A 87 16.78 -21.57 -1.98
CA PHE A 87 17.30 -20.22 -1.73
C PHE A 87 17.92 -20.10 -0.35
N ASN A 88 18.66 -19.01 -0.13
CA ASN A 88 19.25 -18.69 1.16
C ASN A 88 18.33 -17.82 2.05
N SER A 89 17.24 -17.29 1.48
CA SER A 89 16.32 -16.43 2.21
C SER A 89 14.86 -16.59 1.75
N SER A 90 13.93 -16.28 2.66
CA SER A 90 12.49 -16.21 2.37
C SER A 90 12.17 -15.10 1.36
N ALA A 91 12.92 -13.99 1.41
CA ALA A 91 12.76 -12.87 0.49
C ALA A 91 13.08 -13.29 -0.96
N ASP A 92 14.13 -14.09 -1.18
CA ASP A 92 14.48 -14.56 -2.53
C ASP A 92 13.47 -15.58 -3.06
N CYS A 93 12.97 -16.47 -2.19
CA CYS A 93 11.86 -17.37 -2.53
C CYS A 93 10.60 -16.59 -2.94
N CYS A 94 10.26 -15.53 -2.20
CA CYS A 94 9.17 -14.63 -2.54
C CYS A 94 9.38 -13.92 -3.89
N LYS A 95 10.58 -13.36 -4.12
CA LYS A 95 10.92 -12.69 -5.38
C LYS A 95 10.82 -13.65 -6.57
N ALA A 96 11.17 -14.92 -6.38
CA ALA A 96 11.02 -15.96 -7.40
C ALA A 96 9.55 -16.28 -7.70
N CYS A 97 8.67 -16.26 -6.70
CA CYS A 97 7.22 -16.34 -6.94
C CYS A 97 6.73 -15.13 -7.73
N ARG A 98 7.13 -13.93 -7.29
CA ARG A 98 6.75 -12.65 -7.92
C ARG A 98 7.20 -12.56 -9.38
N SER A 99 8.37 -13.08 -9.74
CA SER A 99 8.84 -13.05 -11.13
C SER A 99 7.97 -13.91 -12.08
N MET A 100 7.14 -14.81 -11.54
CA MET A 100 6.15 -15.57 -12.30
C MET A 100 4.80 -14.83 -12.46
N CYS A 101 4.72 -13.57 -12.00
CA CYS A 101 3.64 -12.64 -12.32
C CYS A 101 4.02 -11.81 -13.55
N SER A 102 3.84 -12.37 -14.75
CA SER A 102 4.18 -11.68 -16.00
C SER A 102 3.02 -10.78 -16.46
N GLY A 103 3.15 -9.46 -16.25
CA GLY A 103 2.41 -8.44 -17.01
C GLY A 103 1.26 -7.73 -16.29
N ASN A 104 0.92 -6.55 -16.82
CA ASN A 104 0.01 -5.54 -16.24
C ASN A 104 -1.45 -6.02 -15.98
N SER A 105 -1.86 -7.23 -16.36
CA SER A 105 -3.28 -7.64 -16.32
C SER A 105 -3.54 -9.16 -16.30
N GLY A 106 -2.51 -10.01 -16.16
CA GLY A 106 -2.65 -11.48 -16.18
C GLY A 106 -2.56 -12.13 -14.80
N PRO A 107 -3.20 -13.29 -14.56
CA PRO A 107 -3.10 -13.99 -13.27
C PRO A 107 -1.69 -14.53 -13.07
N CYS A 108 -1.12 -14.33 -11.89
CA CYS A 108 0.19 -14.89 -11.54
C CYS A 108 0.17 -16.42 -11.60
N LEU A 109 1.20 -17.02 -12.20
CA LEU A 109 1.39 -18.47 -12.17
C LEU A 109 1.76 -18.96 -10.75
N CYS A 110 2.45 -18.12 -9.97
CA CYS A 110 2.69 -18.31 -8.56
C CYS A 110 2.05 -17.17 -7.77
N ASP A 111 1.18 -17.49 -6.81
CA ASP A 111 0.63 -16.50 -5.88
C ASP A 111 0.90 -16.87 -4.41
N THR A 112 1.57 -18.00 -4.16
CA THR A 112 1.91 -18.47 -2.83
C THR A 112 3.30 -19.06 -2.84
N TRP A 113 4.08 -18.77 -1.80
CA TRP A 113 5.41 -19.34 -1.62
C TRP A 113 5.57 -19.87 -0.19
N VAL A 114 6.36 -20.93 -0.03
CA VAL A 114 6.68 -21.55 1.26
C VAL A 114 8.18 -21.83 1.28
N PHE A 115 8.87 -21.38 2.33
CA PHE A 115 10.32 -21.43 2.48
C PHE A 115 10.73 -22.03 3.82
N CYS A 116 11.78 -22.85 3.82
CA CYS A 116 12.36 -23.40 5.05
C CYS A 116 13.70 -22.74 5.40
N GLY A 117 13.67 -21.77 6.32
CA GLY A 117 14.83 -20.96 6.68
C GLY A 117 15.56 -21.35 7.96
N ASN A 118 14.97 -22.18 8.81
CA ASN A 118 15.57 -22.56 10.09
C ASN A 118 16.32 -23.90 9.94
N LYS A 119 17.64 -23.89 10.02
CA LYS A 119 18.46 -25.08 9.74
C LYS A 119 18.14 -26.25 10.67
N GLU A 120 17.89 -25.96 11.95
CA GLU A 120 17.61 -26.94 12.99
C GLU A 120 16.24 -27.59 12.80
N ALA A 121 15.22 -26.81 12.46
CA ALA A 121 13.85 -27.29 12.27
C ALA A 121 13.61 -27.92 10.88
N CYS A 122 14.34 -27.47 9.86
CA CYS A 122 14.15 -27.89 8.47
C CYS A 122 14.89 -29.19 8.11
N GLY A 123 16.01 -29.50 8.76
CA GLY A 123 16.83 -30.66 8.43
C GLY A 123 17.21 -30.70 6.95
N SER A 124 16.86 -31.77 6.24
CA SER A 124 17.14 -31.92 4.79
C SER A 124 16.41 -30.91 3.90
N LYS A 125 15.32 -30.30 4.42
CA LYS A 125 14.51 -29.32 3.70
C LYS A 125 15.04 -27.90 3.81
N PHE A 126 16.17 -27.70 4.49
CA PHE A 126 16.77 -26.37 4.61
C PHE A 126 17.01 -25.74 3.24
N GLY A 127 16.55 -24.51 3.09
CA GLY A 127 16.62 -23.71 1.87
C GLY A 127 15.54 -24.03 0.83
N GLU A 128 14.72 -25.07 1.00
CA GLU A 128 13.66 -25.40 0.02
C GLU A 128 12.66 -24.26 -0.13
N CYS A 129 12.34 -23.95 -1.39
CA CYS A 129 11.36 -22.95 -1.78
C CYS A 129 10.28 -23.59 -2.65
N TRP A 130 9.08 -23.68 -2.11
CA TRP A 130 7.92 -24.25 -2.77
C TRP A 130 7.07 -23.12 -3.34
N LEU A 131 7.05 -23.01 -4.67
CA LEU A 131 6.18 -22.07 -5.35
C LEU A 131 4.85 -22.75 -5.65
N LYS A 132 3.75 -22.11 -5.30
CA LYS A 132 2.41 -22.68 -5.32
C LYS A 132 1.39 -21.72 -5.94
N LYS A 133 0.24 -22.30 -6.30
CA LYS A 133 -0.93 -21.56 -6.77
C LYS A 133 -2.14 -21.87 -5.88
N GLN A 134 -2.82 -20.85 -5.35
CA GLN A 134 -4.08 -21.02 -4.65
C GLN A 134 -5.23 -21.25 -5.62
N LYS A 135 -6.26 -21.96 -5.15
CA LYS A 135 -7.57 -21.96 -5.81
C LYS A 135 -8.25 -20.59 -5.66
N ASP A 136 -8.12 -19.99 -4.47
CA ASP A 136 -8.59 -18.65 -4.15
C ASP A 136 -7.52 -17.93 -3.29
N THR A 137 -6.86 -16.94 -3.88
CA THR A 137 -5.79 -16.16 -3.23
C THR A 137 -6.30 -15.36 -2.03
N PHE A 138 -7.60 -15.04 -1.97
CA PHE A 138 -8.22 -14.29 -0.85
C PHE A 138 -8.63 -15.20 0.31
N LYS A 139 -8.78 -16.49 0.04
CA LYS A 139 -9.05 -17.53 1.04
C LYS A 139 -8.03 -18.65 0.90
N PRO A 140 -6.75 -18.38 1.25
CA PRO A 140 -5.68 -19.34 1.07
C PRO A 140 -5.89 -20.55 1.98
N ASP A 141 -5.62 -21.74 1.43
CA ASP A 141 -5.66 -22.97 2.20
C ASP A 141 -4.45 -23.01 3.15
N ARG A 142 -4.70 -23.28 4.43
CA ARG A 142 -3.67 -23.37 5.47
C ARG A 142 -3.69 -24.79 6.02
N GLN A 143 -2.54 -25.33 6.37
CA GLN A 143 -2.53 -26.52 7.22
C GLN A 143 -3.13 -26.16 8.59
N GLU A 144 -4.02 -27.00 9.13
CA GLU A 144 -4.55 -26.78 10.49
C GLU A 144 -3.38 -26.60 11.47
N ALA A 145 -3.41 -25.49 12.19
CA ALA A 145 -2.32 -25.02 13.04
C ALA A 145 -2.14 -25.96 14.25
N GLY A 146 -1.42 -27.06 14.05
CA GLY A 146 -0.60 -27.65 15.09
C GLY A 146 0.62 -26.75 15.29
N ASN A 147 0.93 -26.38 16.53
CA ASN A 147 1.88 -25.34 16.96
C ASN A 147 3.35 -25.42 16.46
N LYS A 148 3.69 -26.16 15.41
CA LYS A 148 5.08 -26.43 15.00
C LYS A 148 5.22 -26.75 13.51
N THR A 149 4.88 -25.80 12.64
CA THR A 149 5.36 -25.86 11.26
C THR A 149 6.66 -25.07 11.13
N MET A 150 7.67 -25.65 10.47
CA MET A 150 9.00 -25.05 10.25
C MET A 150 9.04 -24.04 9.09
N TRP A 151 7.89 -23.83 8.45
CA TRP A 151 7.80 -23.07 7.22
C TRP A 151 7.52 -21.59 7.48
N THR A 152 8.13 -20.76 6.64
CA THR A 152 7.74 -19.36 6.44
C THR A 152 7.02 -19.26 5.11
N SER A 153 5.86 -18.61 5.06
CA SER A 153 5.13 -18.49 3.80
C SER A 153 4.49 -17.13 3.61
N GLY A 154 4.12 -16.84 2.37
CA GLY A 154 3.48 -15.59 1.98
C GLY A 154 2.68 -15.72 0.70
N ILE A 155 1.93 -14.66 0.41
CA ILE A 155 1.05 -14.55 -0.76
C ILE A 155 1.52 -13.38 -1.61
N ILE A 156 1.49 -13.56 -2.92
CA ILE A 156 1.71 -12.52 -3.93
C ILE A 156 0.37 -12.22 -4.59
N PHE A 157 0.04 -10.93 -4.65
CA PHE A 157 -1.11 -10.44 -5.43
C PHE A 157 -0.62 -9.89 -6.76
N GLY A 158 -1.37 -10.16 -7.84
CA GLY A 158 -1.05 -9.65 -9.16
C GLY A 158 -1.18 -8.13 -9.24
N ARG A 159 -0.51 -7.50 -10.21
CA ARG A 159 -0.68 -6.06 -10.48
C ARG A 159 -2.14 -5.81 -10.91
N GLY A 160 -2.86 -4.96 -10.18
CA GLY A 160 -4.31 -4.73 -10.37
C GLY A 160 -5.22 -5.52 -9.44
N GLU A 161 -4.67 -6.46 -8.66
CA GLU A 161 -5.37 -7.13 -7.56
C GLU A 161 -4.94 -6.48 -6.24
N ALA A 162 -5.53 -5.33 -5.91
CA ALA A 162 -5.27 -4.69 -4.63
C ALA A 162 -6.21 -5.28 -3.58
N THR A 163 -5.66 -5.73 -2.46
CA THR A 163 -6.45 -5.98 -1.24
C THR A 163 -6.08 -5.00 -0.17
N VAL A 164 -7.09 -4.30 0.35
CA VAL A 164 -6.95 -3.57 1.61
C VAL A 164 -7.34 -4.53 2.73
N ALA A 165 -6.37 -4.87 3.58
CA ALA A 165 -6.61 -5.65 4.78
C ALA A 165 -6.80 -4.70 5.98
N PHE A 166 -7.96 -4.77 6.63
CA PHE A 166 -8.28 -4.05 7.85
C PHE A 166 -8.17 -5.00 9.03
N GLU A 167 -7.25 -4.74 9.96
CA GLU A 167 -7.26 -5.44 11.24
C GLU A 167 -8.36 -4.86 12.13
N THR A 168 -9.25 -5.74 12.60
CA THR A 168 -10.28 -5.41 13.57
C THR A 168 -10.12 -6.28 14.81
N LYS A 169 -10.75 -5.89 15.93
CA LYS A 169 -10.83 -6.73 17.14
C LYS A 169 -11.51 -8.10 16.91
N TYR A 170 -12.16 -8.29 15.75
CA TYR A 170 -12.83 -9.53 15.36
C TYR A 170 -12.06 -10.28 14.26
N GLY A 171 -10.83 -9.87 13.94
CA GLY A 171 -10.00 -10.46 12.90
C GLY A 171 -9.78 -9.55 11.70
N THR A 172 -9.07 -10.07 10.69
CA THR A 172 -8.69 -9.31 9.49
C THR A 172 -9.80 -9.37 8.43
N VAL A 173 -10.34 -8.22 8.05
CA VAL A 173 -11.26 -8.08 6.92
C VAL A 173 -10.45 -7.72 5.67
N ARG A 174 -10.60 -8.47 4.58
CA ARG A 174 -9.91 -8.20 3.31
C ARG A 174 -10.93 -7.72 2.28
N VAL A 175 -10.74 -6.52 1.76
CA VAL A 175 -11.57 -5.97 0.68
C VAL A 175 -10.80 -6.08 -0.62
N LYS A 176 -11.36 -6.79 -1.60
CA LYS A 176 -10.83 -6.83 -2.97
C LYS A 176 -11.20 -5.51 -3.65
N ASP A 177 -10.20 -4.67 -3.90
CA ASP A 177 -10.36 -3.47 -4.69
C ASP A 177 -10.03 -3.81 -6.15
N LEU A 178 -11.06 -3.82 -7.00
CA LEU A 178 -10.88 -3.82 -8.45
C LEU A 178 -10.52 -2.39 -8.83
N LEU A 179 -9.24 -2.01 -8.67
CA LEU A 179 -8.75 -0.72 -9.14
C LEU A 179 -8.86 -0.67 -10.67
N THR A 180 -10.03 -0.29 -11.19
CA THR A 180 -10.16 0.18 -12.56
C THR A 180 -9.40 1.49 -12.63
N LYS A 181 -8.24 1.49 -13.28
CA LYS A 181 -7.58 2.75 -13.70
C LYS A 181 -8.55 3.48 -14.62
N GLN A 182 -9.35 4.40 -14.09
CA GLN A 182 -10.09 5.32 -14.93
C GLN A 182 -9.07 6.36 -15.41
N THR A 183 -8.69 6.27 -16.68
CA THR A 183 -7.80 7.24 -17.32
C THR A 183 -8.52 8.57 -17.40
N ILE A 184 -8.41 9.39 -16.36
CA ILE A 184 -8.83 10.80 -16.42
C ILE A 184 -7.71 11.52 -17.17
N GLY A 185 -8.02 11.95 -18.40
CA GLY A 185 -7.10 12.71 -19.24
C GLY A 185 -6.54 13.92 -18.51
N LYS A 186 -5.20 14.07 -18.60
CA LYS A 186 -4.38 15.23 -18.23
C LYS A 186 -5.09 16.36 -17.47
N GLY A 187 -4.86 16.41 -16.16
CA GLY A 187 -5.05 17.62 -15.37
C GLY A 187 -5.60 17.32 -13.98
N HIS A 188 -4.74 17.46 -12.97
CA HIS A 188 -5.06 17.49 -11.54
C HIS A 188 -5.28 16.13 -10.87
N GLU A 189 -4.18 15.60 -10.31
CA GLU A 189 -4.15 14.42 -9.46
C GLU A 189 -4.83 14.72 -8.12
N SER A 190 -6.00 14.13 -7.92
CA SER A 190 -6.66 14.05 -6.63
C SER A 190 -7.11 12.61 -6.49
N ALA A 191 -6.43 11.83 -5.64
CA ALA A 191 -6.85 10.46 -5.31
C ALA A 191 -8.16 10.53 -4.51
N GLY A 192 -9.29 10.55 -5.22
CA GLY A 192 -10.62 10.38 -4.63
C GLY A 192 -10.91 8.90 -4.45
N LEU A 193 -11.08 8.47 -3.19
CA LEU A 193 -11.63 7.17 -2.83
C LEU A 193 -13.13 7.16 -3.19
N TYR A 194 -13.47 6.78 -4.42
CA TYR A 194 -14.86 6.57 -4.81
C TYR A 194 -15.25 5.13 -4.48
N ILE A 195 -15.90 4.94 -3.34
CA ILE A 195 -16.63 3.69 -3.03
C ILE A 195 -17.87 3.66 -3.92
N LEU A 196 -17.72 3.12 -5.14
CA LEU A 196 -18.82 2.54 -5.91
C LEU A 196 -18.91 1.07 -5.41
N ASP A 197 -20.01 0.52 -4.94
CA ASP A 197 -21.39 0.82 -5.20
C ASP A 197 -22.28 0.27 -4.06
N THR A 198 -23.43 0.90 -3.96
CA THR A 198 -24.60 0.63 -3.14
C THR A 198 -25.04 -0.85 -3.10
N SER A 199 -24.70 -1.59 -2.05
CA SER A 199 -25.42 -2.83 -1.67
C SER A 199 -25.41 -3.17 -0.17
N ILE A 200 -24.74 -2.39 0.68
CA ILE A 200 -24.69 -2.64 2.14
C ILE A 200 -25.75 -1.81 2.89
N THR A 201 -26.96 -1.70 2.36
CA THR A 201 -28.10 -1.09 3.08
C THR A 201 -29.27 -2.06 3.28
N LYS A 202 -29.07 -3.36 3.06
CA LYS A 202 -30.15 -4.36 3.18
C LYS A 202 -29.89 -5.52 4.13
N ALA A 203 -29.01 -5.35 5.10
CA ALA A 203 -28.73 -6.38 6.10
C ALA A 203 -28.73 -5.85 7.55
N ILE A 204 -29.58 -4.87 7.86
CA ILE A 204 -30.04 -4.61 9.23
C ILE A 204 -31.50 -4.16 9.14
N ALA A 205 -32.40 -5.14 9.20
CA ALA A 205 -33.81 -4.96 9.55
C ALA A 205 -34.22 -6.19 10.37
#